data_AF-A0A9R1XH90-F1
#
_entry.id   AF-A0A9R1XH90-F1
#
_cell.length_a   1.000
_cell.length_b   1.000
_cell.length_c   1.000
_cell.angle_alpha   90.00
_cell.angle_beta   90.00
_cell.angle_gamma   90.00
#
_symmetry.space_group_name_H-M   'P 1'
#
loop_
_entity.id
_entity.type
_entity.pdbx_description
1 polymer ?
#
loop_
_entity_poly.entity_id
_entity_poly.type
_entity_poly.pdbx_seq_one_letter_code
_entity_poly.pdbx_strand_id
1 'polypeptide(L)'
;MVDGSKRHNCVGTEAATVTYNKSLSHPGKTVTRPDQSNNPPNKSNKPCTHRYPNPPILSDPITCSNLIGPSSRIQCPTLSLYKAKRRRFHFSPAFLPFLASPSRKLEMAPKAVTFPAALPVVFVVFTLCLMFSASATAHDYSDALRKCILFFEGQRSGKLPPDQRVRWRSHSALHDGASAGVDLTGGYYDAGDNIKFGFPMAFTTTMLAWSVIDFGRIMGPELGNAVRAVKWGTDYLLKATATDGVVYVQVGDAISDHNCWERPEDMDTLRTVSKIDRNHPGSDVAGETAAALAAASIVFRSRDPTYSRILLNRAVKVFRFADTYRGAYSNDLHSAVCPFYCDNNGYQDELLWAAAWLHKASRRRQYREYIIKNEVILRAGDTINEFGWDNKHAGINVLVSKEVLMGKSPGFKSFQNNADAFICSLLPGTTHLEVQYSPGGLIFKAGGSNMQHVTSLSFLLLAYSNYLSHANHVVPCGDKSASPALLKSLARRQVNYILGDNPIKMSYMVGYGSRYPQRIHHRGSSVPSVRVHPARIGCKAGSRYFFSPDPNPNVLVGAVVGGPNTTDAFPDSRPFFQESEPTTYINAPLVGLLAYFAAHP
;
A
#
# COMPACT_ATOMS: atom_id res chain seq x y z
N MET A 1 -30.93 38.20 -62.27
CA MET A 1 -31.03 39.58 -61.80
C MET A 1 -30.10 39.74 -60.60
N VAL A 2 -29.10 40.61 -60.77
CA VAL A 2 -28.40 41.45 -59.78
C VAL A 2 -27.90 40.75 -58.50
N ASP A 3 -26.63 40.34 -58.43
CA ASP A 3 -25.43 41.11 -57.97
C ASP A 3 -25.30 41.05 -56.43
N GLY A 4 -24.16 40.82 -55.78
CA GLY A 4 -22.79 40.79 -56.24
C GLY A 4 -21.86 40.23 -55.17
N SER A 5 -20.77 39.65 -55.67
CA SER A 5 -19.56 39.25 -54.96
C SER A 5 -18.81 40.43 -54.33
N LYS A 6 -18.06 40.17 -53.24
CA LYS A 6 -16.68 40.67 -53.12
C LYS A 6 -15.75 39.58 -52.58
N ARG A 7 -14.80 39.19 -53.43
CA ARG A 7 -13.53 38.54 -53.12
C ARG A 7 -12.45 39.61 -52.89
N HIS A 8 -11.38 39.23 -52.19
CA HIS A 8 -9.93 39.37 -52.52
C HIS A 8 -9.14 39.57 -51.21
N ASN A 9 -8.21 38.68 -50.82
CA ASN A 9 -6.93 38.21 -51.39
C ASN A 9 -5.71 39.08 -51.04
N CYS A 10 -4.59 38.36 -50.86
CA CYS A 10 -3.16 38.75 -50.82
C CYS A 10 -2.58 39.00 -49.41
N VAL A 11 -1.64 38.20 -48.86
CA VAL A 11 -0.29 37.70 -49.28
C VAL A 11 0.86 38.61 -48.80
N GLY A 12 1.89 37.99 -48.20
CA GLY A 12 3.27 38.51 -48.04
C GLY A 12 3.76 38.55 -46.57
N THR A 13 4.64 37.64 -46.11
CA THR A 13 6.12 37.75 -46.03
C THR A 13 6.58 38.86 -45.06
N GLU A 14 7.56 38.73 -44.15
CA GLU A 14 8.82 37.97 -44.14
C GLU A 14 9.46 38.04 -42.73
N ALA A 15 10.55 37.29 -42.54
CA ALA A 15 11.29 37.09 -41.29
C ALA A 15 12.19 38.28 -40.88
N ALA A 16 12.55 38.34 -39.58
CA ALA A 16 13.86 38.85 -39.15
C ALA A 16 14.23 38.38 -37.73
N THR A 17 15.38 37.69 -37.70
CA THR A 17 16.21 37.28 -36.58
C THR A 17 16.87 38.48 -35.89
N VAL A 18 16.98 38.50 -34.56
CA VAL A 18 18.07 39.23 -33.86
C VAL A 18 18.53 38.45 -32.61
N THR A 19 19.77 37.98 -32.67
CA THR A 19 20.65 37.59 -31.57
C THR A 19 21.35 38.83 -31.00
N TYR A 20 21.65 38.89 -29.69
CA TYR A 20 22.96 39.36 -29.16
C TYR A 20 23.13 39.04 -27.66
N ASN A 21 24.40 39.09 -27.22
CA ASN A 21 25.08 38.37 -26.16
C ASN A 21 25.16 39.05 -24.76
N LYS A 22 25.45 38.19 -23.75
CA LYS A 22 26.33 38.30 -22.56
C LYS A 22 26.47 39.61 -21.75
N SER A 23 26.37 39.48 -20.41
CA SER A 23 27.42 39.63 -19.36
C SER A 23 26.80 40.00 -17.99
N LEU A 24 26.92 39.16 -16.95
CA LEU A 24 27.88 39.18 -15.81
C LEU A 24 27.95 40.50 -14.99
N SER A 25 27.41 40.52 -13.76
CA SER A 25 28.12 40.83 -12.49
C SER A 25 27.16 41.09 -11.30
N HIS A 26 27.42 40.43 -10.16
CA HIS A 26 26.94 40.69 -8.78
C HIS A 26 27.83 41.77 -8.09
N PRO A 27 27.65 42.13 -6.79
CA PRO A 27 26.47 42.60 -6.04
C PRO A 27 26.79 43.81 -5.11
N GLY A 28 25.81 44.43 -4.44
CA GLY A 28 26.10 45.21 -3.23
C GLY A 28 25.03 46.17 -2.68
N LYS A 29 24.56 45.86 -1.46
CA LYS A 29 24.29 46.77 -0.31
C LYS A 29 23.12 47.79 -0.42
N THR A 30 21.97 47.51 0.20
CA THR A 30 21.51 47.84 1.59
C THR A 30 20.80 49.19 1.78
N VAL A 31 19.55 49.07 2.25
CA VAL A 31 18.89 49.83 3.35
C VAL A 31 17.88 50.95 3.00
N THR A 32 16.78 50.89 3.78
CA THR A 32 15.72 51.86 4.15
C THR A 32 14.48 52.08 3.27
N ARG A 33 13.33 51.68 3.85
CA ARG A 33 11.96 52.20 3.63
C ARG A 33 11.83 53.64 4.16
N PRO A 34 10.79 54.38 3.72
CA PRO A 34 9.61 54.54 4.58
C PRO A 34 8.26 54.40 3.84
N ASP A 35 7.21 54.14 4.64
CA ASP A 35 5.79 54.13 4.28
C ASP A 35 5.29 55.46 3.69
N GLN A 36 4.31 55.42 2.77
CA GLN A 36 2.96 55.95 3.01
C GLN A 36 1.98 55.69 1.85
N SER A 37 0.73 55.56 2.27
CA SER A 37 -0.56 55.45 1.59
C SER A 37 -0.86 56.43 0.45
N ASN A 38 -1.60 55.99 -0.58
CA ASN A 38 -2.92 56.54 -0.95
C ASN A 38 -3.53 55.85 -2.19
N ASN A 39 -4.82 55.51 -2.09
CA ASN A 39 -5.71 55.09 -3.18
C ASN A 39 -6.16 56.28 -4.05
N PRO A 40 -6.56 56.01 -5.31
CA PRO A 40 -7.85 56.51 -5.83
C PRO A 40 -8.61 55.47 -6.71
N PRO A 41 -9.87 55.75 -7.14
CA PRO A 41 -10.94 54.75 -7.12
C PRO A 41 -11.42 54.19 -8.49
N ASN A 42 -12.02 52.99 -8.39
CA ASN A 42 -13.19 52.42 -9.08
C ASN A 42 -13.48 52.76 -10.55
N LYS A 43 -13.43 51.73 -11.42
CA LYS A 43 -14.39 51.55 -12.52
C LYS A 43 -14.81 50.08 -12.66
N SER A 44 -16.12 49.90 -12.65
CA SER A 44 -16.91 48.69 -12.87
C SER A 44 -16.71 48.08 -14.26
N ASN A 45 -16.67 46.75 -14.35
CA ASN A 45 -17.20 46.02 -15.51
C ASN A 45 -17.67 44.61 -15.09
N LYS A 46 -18.94 44.33 -15.40
CA LYS A 46 -19.61 43.02 -15.28
C LYS A 46 -19.03 42.02 -16.29
N PRO A 47 -19.11 40.71 -16.02
CA PRO A 47 -19.25 39.72 -17.09
C PRO A 47 -20.59 38.99 -17.06
N CYS A 48 -21.05 38.70 -18.26
CA CYS A 48 -22.30 38.03 -18.63
C CYS A 48 -22.40 36.59 -18.11
N THR A 49 -23.61 36.21 -17.70
CA THR A 49 -24.04 34.84 -17.41
C THR A 49 -24.46 34.14 -18.71
N HIS A 50 -23.80 33.04 -19.07
CA HIS A 50 -24.32 32.06 -20.02
C HIS A 50 -24.74 30.80 -19.26
N ARG A 51 -26.05 30.51 -19.30
CA ARG A 51 -26.65 29.23 -18.90
C ARG A 51 -26.59 28.26 -20.07
N TYR A 52 -26.10 27.05 -19.85
CA TYR A 52 -26.52 25.85 -20.57
C TYR A 52 -26.72 24.69 -19.56
N PRO A 53 -27.64 23.76 -19.84
CA PRO A 53 -28.23 22.88 -18.84
C PRO A 53 -27.40 21.60 -18.59
N ASN A 54 -27.35 21.16 -17.33
CA ASN A 54 -26.81 19.85 -16.93
C ASN A 54 -27.84 18.73 -17.21
N PRO A 55 -27.41 17.54 -17.68
CA PRO A 55 -28.23 16.33 -17.69
C PRO A 55 -28.27 15.64 -16.31
N PRO A 56 -29.26 14.76 -16.04
CA PRO A 56 -29.64 14.38 -14.68
C PRO A 56 -28.73 13.32 -14.07
N ILE A 57 -28.42 13.49 -12.78
CA ILE A 57 -27.79 12.49 -11.92
C ILE A 57 -28.90 11.89 -11.04
N LEU A 58 -29.13 10.59 -11.19
CA LEU A 58 -29.88 9.77 -10.23
C LEU A 58 -28.95 9.40 -9.07
N SER A 59 -29.32 9.80 -7.85
CA SER A 59 -29.43 8.94 -6.66
C SER A 59 -29.33 9.80 -5.39
N ASP A 60 -30.46 9.99 -4.71
CA ASP A 60 -30.56 10.68 -3.42
C ASP A 60 -29.92 9.87 -2.28
N PRO A 61 -29.20 10.52 -1.34
CA PRO A 61 -28.98 10.00 0.00
C PRO A 61 -30.12 10.45 0.94
N ILE A 62 -30.72 9.49 1.64
CA ILE A 62 -31.76 9.72 2.65
C ILE A 62 -31.12 10.35 3.90
N THR A 63 -31.42 11.62 4.16
CA THR A 63 -31.27 12.26 5.48
C THR A 63 -32.65 12.57 6.06
N CYS A 64 -32.99 11.94 7.19
CA CYS A 64 -34.15 12.32 8.00
C CYS A 64 -33.74 13.38 9.03
N SER A 65 -34.50 14.46 9.11
CA SER A 65 -34.52 15.35 10.27
C SER A 65 -35.93 15.88 10.51
N ASN A 66 -36.30 15.87 11.81
CA ASN A 66 -37.24 16.74 12.53
C ASN A 66 -38.74 16.43 12.59
N LEU A 67 -39.17 16.10 13.82
CA LEU A 67 -40.43 16.43 14.52
C LEU A 67 -40.07 16.24 16.03
N ILE A 68 -40.20 17.13 17.03
CA ILE A 68 -41.16 18.18 17.42
C ILE A 68 -40.49 19.08 18.51
N GLY A 69 -40.94 20.35 18.64
CA GLY A 69 -40.49 21.34 19.64
C GLY A 69 -41.19 21.31 21.02
N PRO A 70 -41.27 22.43 21.77
CA PRO A 70 -40.51 22.62 23.04
C PRO A 70 -41.39 22.81 24.30
N SER A 71 -40.84 22.61 25.51
CA SER A 71 -41.06 23.44 26.72
C SER A 71 -40.51 22.82 28.01
N SER A 72 -39.97 23.70 28.87
CA SER A 72 -39.89 23.68 30.34
C SER A 72 -38.64 23.12 31.06
N ARG A 73 -38.13 23.99 31.94
CA ARG A 73 -37.00 23.88 32.87
C ARG A 73 -37.29 22.89 34.01
N ILE A 74 -36.23 22.32 34.61
CA ILE A 74 -35.85 22.36 36.06
C ILE A 74 -35.05 21.10 36.48
N GLN A 75 -33.93 21.37 37.18
CA GLN A 75 -33.16 20.55 38.16
C GLN A 75 -32.52 19.20 37.79
N CYS A 76 -31.19 19.13 37.98
CA CYS A 76 -30.48 17.92 38.40
C CYS A 76 -30.94 17.49 39.80
N PRO A 77 -30.96 16.17 40.09
CA PRO A 77 -29.93 15.67 40.99
C PRO A 77 -29.38 14.27 40.65
N THR A 78 -28.33 13.96 41.41
CA THR A 78 -27.38 12.84 41.49
C THR A 78 -27.92 11.43 41.78
N LEU A 79 -27.11 10.45 41.36
CA LEU A 79 -26.76 9.14 41.97
C LEU A 79 -27.85 8.12 42.39
N SER A 80 -27.60 6.88 41.94
CA SER A 80 -27.66 5.61 42.68
C SER A 80 -28.60 4.53 42.12
N LEU A 81 -27.96 3.48 41.59
CA LEU A 81 -28.17 2.05 41.88
C LEU A 81 -29.47 1.63 42.60
N TYR A 82 -30.22 0.70 41.98
CA TYR A 82 -30.69 -0.60 42.53
C TYR A 82 -31.53 -1.30 41.44
N LYS A 83 -31.09 -2.41 40.82
CA LYS A 83 -31.27 -3.82 41.23
C LYS A 83 -32.67 -4.23 41.72
N ALA A 84 -33.24 -5.17 40.96
CA ALA A 84 -33.75 -6.49 41.37
C ALA A 84 -35.26 -6.70 41.64
N LYS A 85 -35.80 -7.76 41.00
CA LYS A 85 -36.39 -8.98 41.63
C LYS A 85 -36.79 -9.94 40.49
N ARG A 86 -36.24 -11.15 40.30
CA ARG A 86 -36.11 -12.37 41.14
C ARG A 86 -37.40 -12.86 41.80
N ARG A 87 -37.78 -14.10 41.47
CA ARG A 87 -38.03 -15.24 42.38
C ARG A 87 -37.54 -16.51 41.65
N ARG A 88 -36.50 -17.25 42.08
CA ARG A 88 -36.29 -18.14 43.27
C ARG A 88 -37.33 -19.27 43.32
N PHE A 89 -36.94 -20.55 43.51
CA PHE A 89 -36.36 -21.19 44.72
C PHE A 89 -35.37 -22.33 44.29
N HIS A 90 -34.16 -22.59 44.83
CA HIS A 90 -33.65 -22.96 46.18
C HIS A 90 -34.36 -24.19 46.79
N PHE A 91 -33.69 -25.29 47.14
CA PHE A 91 -32.68 -25.39 48.22
C PHE A 91 -31.69 -26.58 48.07
N SER A 92 -30.45 -26.34 48.52
CA SER A 92 -29.32 -27.23 48.93
C SER A 92 -29.65 -28.02 50.23
N PRO A 93 -28.74 -28.71 50.97
CA PRO A 93 -27.25 -28.90 50.93
C PRO A 93 -26.83 -30.39 51.16
N ALA A 94 -25.62 -30.82 51.57
CA ALA A 94 -24.19 -30.56 51.36
C ALA A 94 -23.42 -31.66 52.15
N PHE A 95 -22.08 -31.76 51.93
CA PHE A 95 -21.02 -32.39 52.76
C PHE A 95 -20.65 -33.90 52.63
N LEU A 96 -19.47 -34.12 51.99
CA LEU A 96 -18.26 -34.97 52.26
C LEU A 96 -18.18 -35.91 53.52
N PRO A 97 -17.21 -36.87 53.68
CA PRO A 97 -16.06 -37.32 52.82
C PRO A 97 -15.70 -38.86 52.82
N PHE A 98 -14.59 -39.22 52.12
CA PHE A 98 -13.54 -40.25 52.42
C PHE A 98 -13.74 -41.79 52.23
N LEU A 99 -12.67 -42.42 51.70
CA LEU A 99 -12.14 -43.82 51.85
C LEU A 99 -12.35 -44.92 50.76
N ALA A 100 -11.21 -45.23 50.10
CA ALA A 100 -10.59 -46.51 49.70
C ALA A 100 -11.36 -47.86 49.55
N SER A 101 -11.20 -48.47 48.35
CA SER A 101 -10.96 -49.91 47.97
C SER A 101 -11.78 -51.09 48.57
N PRO A 102 -11.72 -52.34 48.04
CA PRO A 102 -11.22 -52.86 46.75
C PRO A 102 -12.17 -53.87 46.01
N SER A 103 -11.80 -54.17 44.76
CA SER A 103 -11.85 -55.46 44.03
C SER A 103 -13.01 -56.46 44.26
N ARG A 104 -13.72 -56.81 43.18
CA ARG A 104 -14.16 -58.20 42.89
C ARG A 104 -14.36 -58.44 41.38
N LYS A 105 -13.73 -59.51 40.90
CA LYS A 105 -13.85 -60.11 39.56
C LYS A 105 -15.25 -60.69 39.36
N LEU A 106 -15.78 -60.67 38.15
CA LEU A 106 -16.63 -61.75 37.64
C LEU A 106 -16.47 -61.88 36.11
N GLU A 107 -16.12 -63.07 35.67
CA GLU A 107 -16.02 -63.52 34.27
C GLU A 107 -17.41 -63.64 33.63
N MET A 108 -17.51 -63.39 32.32
CA MET A 108 -18.55 -63.99 31.46
C MET A 108 -18.02 -64.30 30.06
N ALA A 109 -18.50 -65.44 29.55
CA ALA A 109 -18.07 -66.23 28.40
C ALA A 109 -18.38 -65.61 27.00
N PRO A 110 -17.80 -66.16 25.90
CA PRO A 110 -17.83 -65.53 24.59
C PRO A 110 -19.09 -65.92 23.77
N LYS A 111 -19.63 -64.95 23.02
CA LYS A 111 -20.59 -65.20 21.93
C LYS A 111 -19.93 -64.90 20.58
N ALA A 112 -20.02 -65.86 19.67
CA ALA A 112 -19.57 -65.75 18.30
C ALA A 112 -20.37 -64.72 17.51
N VAL A 113 -19.69 -63.89 16.71
CA VAL A 113 -20.28 -62.96 15.74
C VAL A 113 -19.73 -63.32 14.36
N THR A 114 -20.64 -63.53 13.41
CA THR A 114 -20.39 -63.81 11.99
C THR A 114 -20.02 -62.52 11.24
N PHE A 115 -19.02 -62.60 10.35
CA PHE A 115 -18.59 -61.49 9.48
C PHE A 115 -19.27 -61.57 8.11
N PRO A 116 -19.83 -60.48 7.54
CA PRO A 116 -20.22 -60.44 6.14
C PRO A 116 -19.03 -60.09 5.25
N ALA A 117 -18.92 -60.82 4.14
CA ALA A 117 -17.93 -60.64 3.09
C ALA A 117 -18.20 -59.35 2.28
N ALA A 118 -17.56 -58.24 2.66
CA ALA A 118 -17.58 -57.00 1.86
C ALA A 118 -16.26 -56.19 1.97
N LEU A 119 -15.15 -56.86 2.28
CA LEU A 119 -13.87 -56.19 2.57
C LEU A 119 -12.86 -56.03 1.40
N PRO A 120 -12.98 -56.63 0.19
CA PRO A 120 -11.94 -56.43 -0.83
C PRO A 120 -12.18 -55.20 -1.74
N VAL A 121 -13.41 -54.67 -1.83
CA VAL A 121 -13.71 -53.56 -2.76
C VAL A 121 -13.34 -52.19 -2.16
N VAL A 122 -13.48 -52.02 -0.85
CA VAL A 122 -13.16 -50.76 -0.17
C VAL A 122 -11.65 -50.50 -0.17
N PHE A 123 -10.82 -51.54 -0.10
CA PHE A 123 -9.35 -51.39 -0.07
C PHE A 123 -8.77 -50.97 -1.43
N VAL A 124 -9.36 -51.43 -2.54
CA VAL A 124 -8.93 -51.06 -3.90
C VAL A 124 -9.34 -49.61 -4.25
N VAL A 125 -10.50 -49.15 -3.78
CA VAL A 125 -10.91 -47.74 -3.94
C VAL A 125 -10.05 -46.82 -3.07
N PHE A 126 -9.66 -47.25 -1.86
CA PHE A 126 -8.76 -46.45 -1.00
C PHE A 126 -7.34 -46.36 -1.56
N THR A 127 -6.83 -47.41 -2.22
CA THR A 127 -5.52 -47.38 -2.88
C THR A 127 -5.53 -46.65 -4.23
N LEU A 128 -6.63 -46.66 -5.00
CA LEU A 128 -6.76 -45.80 -6.18
C LEU A 128 -6.94 -44.31 -5.82
N CYS A 129 -7.61 -43.98 -4.72
CA CYS A 129 -7.71 -42.59 -4.24
C CYS A 129 -6.38 -42.03 -3.70
N LEU A 130 -5.46 -42.88 -3.22
CA LEU A 130 -4.10 -42.47 -2.84
C LEU A 130 -3.18 -42.19 -4.05
N MET A 131 -3.52 -42.72 -5.23
CA MET A 131 -2.78 -42.51 -6.49
C MET A 131 -3.20 -41.24 -7.24
N PHE A 132 -4.31 -40.59 -6.84
CA PHE A 132 -4.68 -39.24 -7.26
C PHE A 132 -4.36 -38.21 -6.17
N SER A 133 -3.14 -38.29 -5.61
CA SER A 133 -2.49 -37.06 -5.19
C SER A 133 -2.24 -36.28 -6.48
N ALA A 134 -3.17 -35.43 -6.89
CA ALA A 134 -2.86 -34.38 -7.86
C ALA A 134 -1.62 -33.70 -7.29
N SER A 135 -0.47 -33.95 -7.92
CA SER A 135 0.75 -33.23 -7.58
C SER A 135 0.38 -31.78 -7.80
N ALA A 136 0.15 -31.04 -6.71
CA ALA A 136 0.08 -29.60 -6.77
C ALA A 136 1.44 -29.22 -7.32
N THR A 137 1.49 -28.93 -8.62
CA THR A 137 2.72 -28.50 -9.28
C THR A 137 3.21 -27.31 -8.47
N ALA A 138 4.35 -27.46 -7.81
CA ALA A 138 4.91 -26.39 -6.99
C ALA A 138 4.99 -25.12 -7.85
N HIS A 139 4.49 -24.01 -7.30
CA HIS A 139 4.53 -22.72 -8.00
C HIS A 139 5.97 -22.35 -8.32
N ASP A 140 6.22 -21.83 -9.53
CA ASP A 140 7.53 -21.29 -9.90
C ASP A 140 7.68 -19.89 -9.30
N TYR A 141 8.08 -19.84 -8.03
CA TYR A 141 8.30 -18.58 -7.33
C TYR A 141 9.43 -17.74 -7.93
N SER A 142 10.37 -18.35 -8.67
CA SER A 142 11.45 -17.61 -9.35
C SER A 142 10.90 -16.82 -10.53
N ASP A 143 10.04 -17.43 -11.34
CA ASP A 143 9.34 -16.75 -12.41
C ASP A 143 8.37 -15.69 -11.87
N ALA A 144 7.62 -16.01 -10.81
CA ALA A 144 6.75 -15.04 -10.14
C ALA A 144 7.57 -13.84 -9.59
N LEU A 145 8.75 -14.06 -8.99
CA LEU A 145 9.62 -12.98 -8.49
C LEU A 145 10.04 -12.04 -9.62
N ARG A 146 10.53 -12.61 -10.73
CA ARG A 146 10.95 -11.85 -11.92
C ARG A 146 9.80 -11.01 -12.46
N LYS A 147 8.60 -11.58 -12.56
CA LYS A 147 7.39 -10.88 -13.02
C LYS A 147 6.99 -9.77 -12.04
N CYS A 148 6.94 -10.07 -10.74
CA CYS A 148 6.60 -9.12 -9.69
C CYS A 148 7.51 -7.87 -9.71
N ILE A 149 8.81 -8.04 -9.99
CA ILE A 149 9.75 -6.92 -10.15
C ILE A 149 9.54 -6.20 -11.49
N LEU A 150 9.23 -6.92 -12.57
CA LEU A 150 8.97 -6.34 -13.89
C LEU A 150 7.77 -5.37 -13.88
N PHE A 151 6.76 -5.61 -13.05
CA PHE A 151 5.61 -4.71 -12.86
C PHE A 151 6.03 -3.27 -12.56
N PHE A 152 7.04 -3.07 -11.70
CA PHE A 152 7.51 -1.72 -11.38
C PHE A 152 8.03 -0.96 -12.59
N GLU A 153 8.60 -1.65 -13.60
CA GLU A 153 8.99 -1.00 -14.86
C GLU A 153 7.78 -0.52 -15.66
N GLY A 154 6.65 -1.22 -15.55
CA GLY A 154 5.36 -0.83 -16.09
C GLY A 154 4.73 0.39 -15.40
N GLN A 155 5.14 0.69 -14.16
CA GLN A 155 4.69 1.85 -13.39
C GLN A 155 5.60 3.08 -13.50
N ARG A 156 6.79 2.98 -14.13
CA ARG A 156 7.76 4.10 -14.17
C ARG A 156 7.18 5.35 -14.85
N SER A 157 7.24 6.51 -14.22
CA SER A 157 6.96 7.82 -14.82
C SER A 157 8.27 8.52 -15.23
N GLY A 158 8.24 9.51 -16.12
CA GLY A 158 9.42 10.25 -16.55
C GLY A 158 10.16 9.64 -17.74
N LYS A 159 11.44 10.00 -17.88
CA LYS A 159 12.32 9.48 -18.94
C LYS A 159 12.79 8.06 -18.61
N LEU A 160 12.22 7.07 -19.30
CA LEU A 160 12.60 5.66 -19.17
C LEU A 160 14.07 5.40 -19.57
N PRO A 161 14.76 4.46 -18.93
CA PRO A 161 16.14 4.13 -19.26
C PRO A 161 16.22 3.27 -20.54
N PRO A 162 17.36 3.22 -21.23
CA PRO A 162 17.51 2.46 -22.48
C PRO A 162 17.32 0.94 -22.30
N ASP A 163 17.63 0.42 -21.12
CA ASP A 163 17.49 -0.98 -20.72
C ASP A 163 16.08 -1.35 -20.20
N GLN A 164 15.09 -0.44 -20.31
CA GLN A 164 13.69 -0.69 -19.96
C GLN A 164 13.15 -1.97 -20.64
N ARG A 165 12.69 -2.94 -19.85
CA ARG A 165 12.21 -4.25 -20.34
C ARG A 165 10.75 -4.20 -20.78
N VAL A 166 9.91 -3.41 -20.12
CA VAL A 166 8.50 -3.21 -20.51
C VAL A 166 8.43 -2.27 -21.72
N ARG A 167 8.43 -2.85 -22.93
CA ARG A 167 8.61 -2.10 -24.20
C ARG A 167 7.38 -1.34 -24.68
N TRP A 168 6.18 -1.68 -24.22
CA TRP A 168 4.96 -0.94 -24.58
C TRP A 168 4.82 0.40 -23.84
N ARG A 169 5.59 0.63 -22.77
CA ARG A 169 5.73 1.94 -22.11
C ARG A 169 6.70 2.84 -22.87
N SER A 170 6.49 4.16 -22.79
CA SER A 170 7.43 5.17 -23.27
C SER A 170 7.63 6.30 -22.25
N HIS A 171 8.41 7.31 -22.63
CA HIS A 171 8.61 8.52 -21.85
C HIS A 171 7.27 9.25 -21.62
N SER A 172 7.01 9.63 -20.38
CA SER A 172 5.81 10.38 -19.99
C SER A 172 6.16 11.39 -18.89
N ALA A 173 5.25 12.32 -18.58
CA ALA A 173 5.38 13.22 -17.42
C ALA A 173 6.66 14.07 -17.41
N LEU A 174 7.17 14.43 -18.59
CA LEU A 174 8.50 15.05 -18.75
C LEU A 174 8.57 16.50 -18.25
N HIS A 175 7.43 17.07 -17.84
CA HIS A 175 7.33 18.43 -17.32
C HIS A 175 6.84 18.48 -15.86
N ASP A 176 6.81 17.32 -15.18
CA ASP A 176 6.44 17.25 -13.76
C ASP A 176 7.33 18.16 -12.92
N GLY A 177 6.70 19.07 -12.15
CA GLY A 177 7.40 20.03 -11.29
C GLY A 177 7.61 21.41 -11.91
N ALA A 178 7.46 21.56 -13.24
CA ALA A 178 7.78 22.81 -13.93
C ALA A 178 6.98 24.02 -13.41
N SER A 179 5.70 23.84 -13.09
CA SER A 179 4.84 24.88 -12.51
C SER A 179 5.28 25.34 -11.11
N ALA A 180 6.05 24.53 -10.40
CA ALA A 180 6.64 24.82 -9.10
C ALA A 180 8.13 25.19 -9.18
N GLY A 181 8.69 25.34 -10.39
CA GLY A 181 10.11 25.69 -10.60
C GLY A 181 11.09 24.59 -10.20
N VAL A 182 10.67 23.32 -10.18
CA VAL A 182 11.49 22.16 -9.77
C VAL A 182 11.41 21.04 -10.79
N ASP A 183 12.38 20.11 -10.78
CA ASP A 183 12.30 18.86 -11.51
C ASP A 183 11.69 17.77 -10.61
N LEU A 184 10.47 17.34 -10.92
CA LEU A 184 9.81 16.20 -10.29
C LEU A 184 9.56 15.06 -11.29
N THR A 185 10.28 15.02 -12.42
CA THR A 185 10.21 13.88 -13.35
C THR A 185 10.75 12.60 -12.71
N GLY A 186 10.19 11.43 -13.08
CA GLY A 186 10.56 10.14 -12.49
C GLY A 186 9.50 9.60 -11.55
N GLY A 187 9.90 8.64 -10.71
CA GLY A 187 9.02 8.02 -9.72
C GLY A 187 8.05 7.02 -10.35
N TYR A 188 7.11 6.53 -9.56
CA TYR A 188 6.10 5.58 -10.01
C TYR A 188 4.73 6.23 -10.12
N TYR A 189 3.98 5.87 -11.15
CA TYR A 189 2.53 5.99 -11.09
C TYR A 189 2.00 5.02 -10.04
N ASP A 190 1.01 5.47 -9.28
CA ASP A 190 0.57 4.79 -8.07
C ASP A 190 -0.11 3.44 -8.36
N ALA A 191 -1.06 3.46 -9.29
CA ALA A 191 -1.96 2.35 -9.57
C ALA A 191 -2.29 2.25 -11.08
N GLY A 192 -3.58 2.25 -11.44
CA GLY A 192 -4.06 2.31 -12.83
C GLY A 192 -4.08 3.70 -13.44
N ASP A 193 -3.72 4.71 -12.67
CA ASP A 193 -3.76 6.14 -12.98
C ASP A 193 -2.40 6.73 -13.38
N ASN A 194 -2.38 8.03 -13.69
CA ASN A 194 -1.14 8.75 -14.00
C ASN A 194 -0.76 9.73 -12.87
N ILE A 195 -1.21 9.48 -11.65
CA ILE A 195 -0.87 10.29 -10.48
C ILE A 195 0.35 9.72 -9.77
N LYS A 196 1.15 10.63 -9.21
CA LYS A 196 2.25 10.28 -8.31
C LYS A 196 1.86 10.68 -6.89
N PHE A 197 1.20 9.78 -6.18
CA PHE A 197 0.92 9.93 -4.75
C PHE A 197 2.17 9.61 -3.93
N GLY A 198 2.69 10.59 -3.20
CA GLY A 198 3.95 10.48 -2.49
C GLY A 198 3.89 9.52 -1.31
N PHE A 199 2.77 9.46 -0.59
CA PHE A 199 2.61 8.63 0.60
C PHE A 199 2.69 7.12 0.30
N PRO A 200 1.83 6.55 -0.57
CA PRO A 200 1.94 5.14 -0.96
C PRO A 200 3.23 4.83 -1.76
N MET A 201 3.79 5.78 -2.50
CA MET A 201 5.08 5.59 -3.19
C MET A 201 6.26 5.48 -2.22
N ALA A 202 6.25 6.28 -1.15
CA ALA A 202 7.25 6.18 -0.09
C ALA A 202 7.13 4.82 0.61
N PHE A 203 5.92 4.38 0.97
CA PHE A 203 5.69 3.05 1.55
C PHE A 203 6.13 1.91 0.63
N THR A 204 5.79 1.97 -0.65
CA THR A 204 6.28 1.05 -1.69
C THR A 204 7.80 0.97 -1.68
N THR A 205 8.47 2.12 -1.63
CA THR A 205 9.94 2.20 -1.65
C THR A 205 10.54 1.61 -0.36
N THR A 206 9.93 1.85 0.80
CA THR A 206 10.32 1.23 2.07
C THR A 206 10.18 -0.30 2.01
N MET A 207 9.07 -0.82 1.50
CA MET A 207 8.82 -2.27 1.41
C MET A 207 9.72 -2.98 0.39
N LEU A 208 10.01 -2.35 -0.75
CA LEU A 208 11.02 -2.85 -1.69
C LEU A 208 12.40 -2.88 -1.03
N ALA A 209 12.79 -1.83 -0.31
CA ALA A 209 14.05 -1.78 0.40
C ALA A 209 14.12 -2.85 1.50
N TRP A 210 13.06 -3.02 2.30
CA TRP A 210 13.00 -4.05 3.33
C TRP A 210 13.11 -5.46 2.72
N SER A 211 12.40 -5.72 1.62
CA SER A 211 12.51 -6.98 0.87
C SER A 211 13.95 -7.27 0.46
N VAL A 212 14.69 -6.28 -0.06
CA VAL A 212 16.10 -6.45 -0.45
C VAL A 212 17.02 -6.59 0.78
N ILE A 213 16.73 -5.92 1.89
CA ILE A 213 17.55 -5.98 3.11
C ILE A 213 17.50 -7.39 3.72
N ASP A 214 16.32 -7.96 3.87
CA ASP A 214 16.15 -9.23 4.56
C ASP A 214 16.32 -10.44 3.62
N PHE A 215 15.96 -10.31 2.34
CA PHE A 215 15.94 -11.43 1.38
C PHE A 215 16.85 -11.24 0.16
N GLY A 216 17.56 -10.11 0.03
CA GLY A 216 18.36 -9.83 -1.18
C GLY A 216 19.46 -10.84 -1.48
N ARG A 217 20.02 -11.51 -0.46
CA ARG A 217 21.06 -12.53 -0.65
C ARG A 217 20.56 -13.78 -1.38
N ILE A 218 19.26 -14.04 -1.34
CA ILE A 218 18.61 -15.22 -1.92
C ILE A 218 17.77 -14.88 -3.16
N MET A 219 17.80 -13.62 -3.63
CA MET A 219 17.09 -13.19 -4.85
C MET A 219 17.76 -13.64 -6.16
N GLY A 220 18.95 -14.24 -6.10
CA GLY A 220 19.69 -14.69 -7.28
C GLY A 220 19.85 -13.58 -8.34
N PRO A 221 19.56 -13.84 -9.63
CA PRO A 221 19.72 -12.87 -10.71
C PRO A 221 18.81 -11.64 -10.59
N GLU A 222 17.69 -11.76 -9.86
CA GLU A 222 16.70 -10.67 -9.74
C GLU A 222 17.10 -9.60 -8.72
N LEU A 223 18.14 -9.83 -7.91
CA LEU A 223 18.67 -8.83 -6.96
C LEU A 223 18.99 -7.50 -7.66
N GLY A 224 19.60 -7.54 -8.85
CA GLY A 224 19.94 -6.34 -9.60
C GLY A 224 18.69 -5.55 -10.04
N ASN A 225 17.64 -6.26 -10.47
CA ASN A 225 16.37 -5.64 -10.86
C ASN A 225 15.64 -5.05 -9.65
N ALA A 226 15.61 -5.77 -8.52
CA ALA A 226 15.01 -5.28 -7.28
C ALA A 226 15.72 -4.02 -6.75
N VAL A 227 17.05 -3.99 -6.77
CA VAL A 227 17.83 -2.80 -6.40
C VAL A 227 17.56 -1.63 -7.33
N ARG A 228 17.42 -1.86 -8.65
CA ARG A 228 17.00 -0.82 -9.61
C ARG A 228 15.59 -0.29 -9.32
N ALA A 229 14.66 -1.16 -8.89
CA ALA A 229 13.32 -0.73 -8.49
C ALA A 229 13.34 0.17 -7.25
N VAL A 230 14.15 -0.16 -6.23
CA VAL A 230 14.38 0.72 -5.07
C VAL A 230 15.01 2.05 -5.51
N LYS A 231 16.00 2.00 -6.41
CA LYS A 231 16.68 3.21 -6.90
C LYS A 231 15.73 4.16 -7.59
N TRP A 232 14.84 3.66 -8.44
CA TRP A 232 13.88 4.49 -9.17
C TRP A 232 12.94 5.27 -8.25
N GLY A 233 12.45 4.63 -7.19
CA GLY A 233 11.64 5.30 -6.16
C GLY A 233 12.47 6.36 -5.41
N THR A 234 13.65 5.98 -4.95
CA THR A 234 14.51 6.92 -4.17
C THR A 234 15.06 8.09 -4.97
N ASP A 235 15.36 7.93 -6.25
CA ASP A 235 15.78 9.02 -7.13
C ASP A 235 14.68 10.10 -7.18
N TYR A 236 13.41 9.70 -7.25
CA TYR A 236 12.28 10.61 -7.17
C TYR A 236 12.10 11.22 -5.77
N LEU A 237 12.16 10.43 -4.70
CA LEU A 237 12.03 10.95 -3.33
C LEU A 237 13.13 11.96 -2.98
N LEU A 238 14.35 11.81 -3.53
CA LEU A 238 15.41 12.80 -3.43
C LEU A 238 15.10 14.10 -4.17
N LYS A 239 14.42 14.05 -5.32
CA LYS A 239 13.91 15.26 -6.00
C LYS A 239 12.80 15.92 -5.19
N ALA A 240 11.83 15.12 -4.73
CA ALA A 240 10.68 15.55 -3.95
C ALA A 240 11.04 16.19 -2.59
N THR A 241 12.27 15.97 -2.11
CA THR A 241 12.77 16.54 -0.85
C THR A 241 14.00 17.44 -1.05
N ALA A 242 14.26 17.87 -2.29
CA ALA A 242 15.46 18.63 -2.64
C ALA A 242 15.49 20.05 -2.04
N THR A 243 14.32 20.66 -1.91
CA THR A 243 14.15 21.99 -1.32
C THR A 243 14.09 21.87 0.20
N ASP A 244 15.02 22.51 0.92
CA ASP A 244 15.06 22.45 2.38
C ASP A 244 13.74 23.00 2.99
N GLY A 245 13.15 22.25 3.92
CA GLY A 245 11.90 22.60 4.60
C GLY A 245 10.62 22.38 3.78
N VAL A 246 10.73 21.74 2.61
CA VAL A 246 9.60 21.40 1.73
C VAL A 246 9.67 19.92 1.35
N VAL A 247 8.52 19.25 1.36
CA VAL A 247 8.35 17.92 0.76
C VAL A 247 7.24 18.00 -0.28
N TYR A 248 7.53 17.64 -1.52
CA TYR A 248 6.54 17.51 -2.59
C TYR A 248 5.87 16.16 -2.48
N VAL A 249 4.56 16.14 -2.25
CA VAL A 249 3.81 14.95 -1.84
C VAL A 249 2.87 14.44 -2.92
N GLN A 250 2.60 15.23 -3.96
CA GLN A 250 1.78 14.80 -5.09
C GLN A 250 2.16 15.54 -6.37
N VAL A 251 2.12 14.82 -7.49
CA VAL A 251 2.13 15.44 -8.83
C VAL A 251 0.97 14.86 -9.65
N GLY A 252 0.08 15.74 -10.09
CA GLY A 252 -1.19 15.39 -10.71
C GLY A 252 -2.38 15.88 -9.90
N ASP A 253 -3.37 16.46 -10.58
CA ASP A 253 -4.70 16.66 -10.04
C ASP A 253 -5.50 15.36 -10.18
N ALA A 254 -5.75 14.69 -9.06
CA ALA A 254 -6.32 13.34 -9.04
C ALA A 254 -7.72 13.30 -9.67
N ILE A 255 -8.56 14.30 -9.41
CA ILE A 255 -9.91 14.37 -9.97
C ILE A 255 -9.86 14.55 -11.49
N SER A 256 -9.02 15.46 -12.00
CA SER A 256 -8.82 15.64 -13.44
C SER A 256 -8.29 14.38 -14.11
N ASP A 257 -7.30 13.72 -13.51
CA ASP A 257 -6.71 12.50 -14.06
C ASP A 257 -7.69 11.32 -14.06
N HIS A 258 -8.47 11.19 -12.98
CA HIS A 258 -9.45 10.13 -12.82
C HIS A 258 -10.68 10.33 -13.72
N ASN A 259 -10.98 11.56 -14.10
CA ASN A 259 -11.95 11.87 -15.13
C ASN A 259 -11.48 11.52 -16.56
N CYS A 260 -10.22 11.14 -16.75
CA CYS A 260 -9.65 10.82 -18.06
C CYS A 260 -9.21 9.35 -18.14
N TRP A 261 -9.34 8.78 -19.35
CA TRP A 261 -8.79 7.46 -19.67
C TRP A 261 -7.86 7.58 -20.87
N GLU A 262 -6.60 7.85 -20.60
CA GLU A 262 -5.58 8.08 -21.62
C GLU A 262 -4.25 7.42 -21.23
N ARG A 263 -3.42 7.08 -22.21
CA ARG A 263 -2.11 6.52 -21.92
C ARG A 263 -1.20 7.60 -21.28
N PRO A 264 -0.29 7.22 -20.38
CA PRO A 264 0.59 8.18 -19.69
C PRO A 264 1.36 9.11 -20.64
N GLU A 265 1.72 8.62 -21.82
CA GLU A 265 2.48 9.34 -22.85
C GLU A 265 1.68 10.46 -23.54
N ASP A 266 0.35 10.38 -23.56
CA ASP A 266 -0.53 11.33 -24.24
C ASP A 266 -1.18 12.34 -23.29
N MET A 267 -0.90 12.21 -21.99
CA MET A 267 -1.68 12.87 -20.97
C MET A 267 -1.67 14.40 -21.07
N ASP A 268 -2.84 15.00 -20.96
CA ASP A 268 -3.03 16.47 -20.90
C ASP A 268 -3.77 16.95 -19.65
N THR A 269 -4.03 16.04 -18.71
CA THR A 269 -4.58 16.38 -17.40
C THR A 269 -3.66 17.34 -16.64
N LEU A 270 -4.25 18.15 -15.75
CA LEU A 270 -3.47 19.08 -14.94
C LEU A 270 -2.49 18.33 -14.04
N ARG A 271 -1.20 18.68 -14.15
CA ARG A 271 -0.12 18.06 -13.36
C ARG A 271 0.28 18.92 -12.17
N THR A 272 -0.72 19.35 -11.38
CA THR A 272 -0.57 20.20 -10.19
C THR A 272 0.40 19.57 -9.20
N VAL A 273 1.22 20.41 -8.56
CA VAL A 273 2.21 19.98 -7.57
C VAL A 273 1.71 20.36 -6.18
N SER A 274 1.46 19.37 -5.34
CA SER A 274 1.14 19.58 -3.92
C SER A 274 2.37 19.34 -3.07
N LYS A 275 2.50 20.13 -1.99
CA LYS A 275 3.64 20.08 -1.08
C LYS A 275 3.19 20.32 0.36
N ILE A 276 4.00 19.85 1.28
CA ILE A 276 3.96 20.22 2.69
C ILE A 276 5.18 21.07 3.03
N ASP A 277 5.00 21.95 4.00
CA ASP A 277 6.04 22.84 4.53
C ASP A 277 5.78 23.15 6.01
N ARG A 278 6.53 24.08 6.59
CA ARG A 278 6.40 24.40 8.02
C ARG A 278 5.01 24.94 8.42
N ASN A 279 4.27 25.53 7.47
CA ASN A 279 2.96 26.14 7.73
C ASN A 279 1.83 25.16 7.40
N HIS A 280 2.10 24.15 6.55
CA HIS A 280 1.18 23.08 6.19
C HIS A 280 1.89 21.75 6.41
N PRO A 281 1.99 21.26 7.67
CA PRO A 281 2.77 20.08 8.02
C PRO A 281 2.18 18.79 7.44
N GLY A 282 3.01 17.74 7.40
CA GLY A 282 2.64 16.39 6.96
C GLY A 282 3.64 15.36 7.46
N SER A 283 3.58 15.09 8.76
CA SER A 283 4.48 14.19 9.49
C SER A 283 4.39 12.75 9.02
N ASP A 284 3.21 12.34 8.58
CA ASP A 284 2.90 11.04 7.97
C ASP A 284 3.76 10.82 6.71
N VAL A 285 3.43 11.49 5.61
CA VAL A 285 4.13 11.35 4.32
C VAL A 285 5.60 11.74 4.41
N ALA A 286 5.99 12.72 5.24
CA ALA A 286 7.39 13.04 5.48
C ALA A 286 8.10 11.92 6.27
N GLY A 287 7.45 11.36 7.29
CA GLY A 287 7.96 10.24 8.08
C GLY A 287 8.16 9.00 7.20
N GLU A 288 7.18 8.61 6.40
CA GLU A 288 7.31 7.49 5.46
C GLU A 288 8.38 7.76 4.39
N THR A 289 8.50 8.99 3.90
CA THR A 289 9.61 9.37 2.98
C THR A 289 10.97 9.22 3.66
N ALA A 290 11.09 9.61 4.93
CA ALA A 290 12.32 9.42 5.70
C ALA A 290 12.61 7.93 5.94
N ALA A 291 11.60 7.12 6.23
CA ALA A 291 11.71 5.67 6.35
C ALA A 291 12.23 5.03 5.05
N ALA A 292 11.65 5.39 3.91
CA ALA A 292 12.05 4.89 2.59
C ALA A 292 13.52 5.20 2.28
N LEU A 293 13.93 6.45 2.48
CA LEU A 293 15.31 6.89 2.24
C LEU A 293 16.28 6.21 3.22
N ALA A 294 15.90 6.07 4.50
CA ALA A 294 16.72 5.38 5.51
C ALA A 294 16.88 3.89 5.19
N ALA A 295 15.79 3.19 4.87
CA ALA A 295 15.81 1.78 4.46
C ALA A 295 16.68 1.58 3.22
N ALA A 296 16.45 2.36 2.17
CA ALA A 296 17.24 2.28 0.94
C ALA A 296 18.72 2.59 1.16
N SER A 297 19.08 3.48 2.09
CA SER A 297 20.49 3.71 2.43
C SER A 297 21.21 2.43 2.88
N ILE A 298 20.50 1.47 3.49
CA ILE A 298 21.04 0.16 3.87
C ILE A 298 21.29 -0.69 2.62
N VAL A 299 20.34 -0.72 1.67
CA VAL A 299 20.46 -1.44 0.40
C VAL A 299 21.71 -1.01 -0.36
N PHE A 300 21.96 0.29 -0.46
CA PHE A 300 23.08 0.84 -1.23
C PHE A 300 24.39 0.91 -0.45
N ARG A 301 24.41 0.62 0.85
CA ARG A 301 25.58 0.85 1.72
C ARG A 301 26.90 0.30 1.17
N SER A 302 26.88 -0.93 0.64
CA SER A 302 28.05 -1.58 0.05
C SER A 302 28.08 -1.51 -1.48
N ARG A 303 26.96 -1.14 -2.12
CA ARG A 303 26.79 -1.14 -3.58
C ARG A 303 27.13 0.21 -4.20
N ASP A 304 26.73 1.28 -3.51
CA ASP A 304 27.01 2.67 -3.82
C ASP A 304 27.08 3.47 -2.51
N PRO A 305 28.25 3.51 -1.84
CA PRO A 305 28.41 4.18 -0.56
C PRO A 305 28.12 5.70 -0.61
N THR A 306 28.32 6.33 -1.77
CA THR A 306 28.05 7.76 -1.98
C THR A 306 26.55 8.01 -2.00
N TYR A 307 25.81 7.26 -2.82
CA TYR A 307 24.35 7.35 -2.88
C TYR A 307 23.71 6.98 -1.53
N SER A 308 24.20 5.92 -0.87
CA SER A 308 23.78 5.54 0.49
C SER A 308 23.88 6.70 1.48
N ARG A 309 24.98 7.47 1.45
CA ARG A 309 25.17 8.63 2.33
C ARG A 309 24.23 9.77 2.00
N ILE A 310 23.98 10.04 0.72
CA ILE A 310 23.00 11.04 0.27
C ILE A 310 21.61 10.68 0.81
N LEU A 311 21.18 9.43 0.63
CA LEU A 311 19.90 8.92 1.11
C LEU A 311 19.77 9.07 2.63
N LEU A 312 20.75 8.60 3.40
CA LEU A 312 20.70 8.67 4.85
C LEU A 312 20.70 10.12 5.37
N ASN A 313 21.51 10.99 4.79
CA ASN A 313 21.54 12.41 5.17
C ASN A 313 20.20 13.09 4.86
N ARG A 314 19.58 12.77 3.72
CA ARG A 314 18.25 13.29 3.40
C ARG A 314 17.19 12.75 4.35
N ALA A 315 17.20 11.45 4.64
CA ALA A 315 16.28 10.82 5.60
C ALA A 315 16.31 11.52 6.96
N VAL A 316 17.50 11.83 7.49
CA VAL A 316 17.68 12.57 8.76
C VAL A 316 17.03 13.96 8.69
N LYS A 317 17.23 14.70 7.59
CA LYS A 317 16.64 16.03 7.40
C LYS A 317 15.11 15.97 7.33
N VAL A 318 14.56 15.04 6.55
CA VAL A 318 13.11 14.88 6.34
C VAL A 318 12.43 14.42 7.63
N PHE A 319 13.02 13.47 8.36
CA PHE A 319 12.50 13.07 9.68
C PHE A 319 12.49 14.23 10.67
N ARG A 320 13.56 15.04 10.71
CA ARG A 320 13.59 16.23 11.58
C ARG A 320 12.46 17.20 11.23
N PHE A 321 12.19 17.42 9.94
CA PHE A 321 11.04 18.22 9.50
C PHE A 321 9.72 17.61 9.99
N ALA A 322 9.50 16.32 9.75
CA ALA A 322 8.29 15.59 10.17
C ALA A 322 8.03 15.67 11.68
N ASP A 323 9.08 15.51 12.49
CA ASP A 323 8.97 15.53 13.96
C ASP A 323 8.82 16.94 14.54
N THR A 324 9.41 17.96 13.88
CA THR A 324 9.38 19.36 14.32
C THR A 324 8.03 20.02 14.00
N TYR A 325 7.49 19.77 12.81
CA TYR A 325 6.24 20.36 12.33
C TYR A 325 5.19 19.27 12.24
N ARG A 326 4.46 19.07 13.34
CA ARG A 326 3.56 17.92 13.49
C ARG A 326 2.16 18.16 12.93
N GLY A 327 1.69 17.24 12.10
CA GLY A 327 0.34 17.24 11.55
C GLY A 327 0.18 16.20 10.46
N ALA A 328 -1.04 15.72 10.25
CA ALA A 328 -1.37 14.88 9.12
C ALA A 328 -1.40 15.72 7.84
N TYR A 329 -0.82 15.22 6.74
CA TYR A 329 -0.77 16.01 5.49
C TYR A 329 -2.15 16.26 4.90
N SER A 330 -3.11 15.36 5.16
CA SER A 330 -4.48 15.45 4.70
C SER A 330 -5.27 16.56 5.42
N ASN A 331 -4.78 17.11 6.54
CA ASN A 331 -5.44 18.22 7.21
C ASN A 331 -5.48 19.48 6.33
N ASP A 332 -4.32 19.85 5.76
CA ASP A 332 -4.20 21.03 4.91
C ASP A 332 -4.39 20.71 3.42
N LEU A 333 -4.10 19.48 3.00
CA LEU A 333 -4.16 19.05 1.60
C LEU A 333 -5.40 18.20 1.28
N HIS A 334 -6.42 18.20 2.13
CA HIS A 334 -7.61 17.35 1.99
C HIS A 334 -8.18 17.36 0.55
N SER A 335 -8.37 18.54 -0.04
CA SER A 335 -8.95 18.68 -1.38
C SER A 335 -8.08 18.09 -2.51
N ALA A 336 -6.78 17.91 -2.28
CA ALA A 336 -5.85 17.38 -3.27
C ALA A 336 -5.61 15.86 -3.12
N VAL A 337 -5.67 15.35 -1.89
CA VAL A 337 -5.21 13.98 -1.55
C VAL A 337 -6.37 13.05 -1.15
N CYS A 338 -7.47 13.60 -0.67
CA CYS A 338 -8.68 12.86 -0.34
C CYS A 338 -9.69 12.88 -1.51
N PRO A 339 -10.49 11.82 -1.69
CA PRO A 339 -10.65 10.63 -0.83
C PRO A 339 -9.65 9.50 -1.13
N PHE A 340 -8.55 9.77 -1.84
CA PHE A 340 -7.63 8.74 -2.34
C PHE A 340 -6.72 8.16 -1.25
N TYR A 341 -5.87 9.00 -0.68
CA TYR A 341 -4.88 8.60 0.34
C TYR A 341 -4.97 9.51 1.56
N CYS A 342 -6.16 9.61 2.17
CA CYS A 342 -6.30 10.33 3.43
C CYS A 342 -5.50 9.64 4.54
N ASP A 343 -4.86 10.41 5.41
CA ASP A 343 -4.44 9.89 6.72
C ASP A 343 -5.70 9.57 7.56
N ASN A 344 -5.88 8.30 7.92
CA ASN A 344 -6.98 7.86 8.78
C ASN A 344 -6.50 7.40 10.16
N ASN A 345 -5.22 7.04 10.27
CA ASN A 345 -4.63 6.45 11.47
C ASN A 345 -3.86 7.46 12.33
N GLY A 346 -3.53 8.62 11.75
CA GLY A 346 -2.68 9.62 12.35
C GLY A 346 -1.24 9.46 11.87
N TYR A 347 -0.41 10.47 12.11
CA TYR A 347 1.01 10.47 11.70
C TYR A 347 1.96 9.84 12.74
N GLN A 348 1.43 9.38 13.87
CA GLN A 348 2.22 9.00 15.03
C GLN A 348 3.08 7.76 14.76
N ASP A 349 2.52 6.79 14.05
CA ASP A 349 3.21 5.59 13.62
C ASP A 349 4.26 5.88 12.55
N GLU A 350 4.06 6.79 11.59
CA GLU A 350 5.13 7.17 10.64
C GLU A 350 6.34 7.77 11.36
N LEU A 351 6.15 8.54 12.42
CA LEU A 351 7.27 9.06 13.22
C LEU A 351 8.05 7.94 13.90
N LEU A 352 7.37 6.95 14.50
CA LEU A 352 8.02 5.79 15.10
C LEU A 352 8.67 4.88 14.03
N TRP A 353 8.03 4.72 12.89
CA TRP A 353 8.50 3.94 11.75
C TRP A 353 9.77 4.53 11.13
N ALA A 354 9.77 5.84 10.87
CA ALA A 354 10.93 6.57 10.41
C ALA A 354 12.09 6.48 11.41
N ALA A 355 11.81 6.64 12.71
CA ALA A 355 12.81 6.50 13.76
C ALA A 355 13.38 5.06 13.81
N ALA A 356 12.56 4.03 13.65
CA ALA A 356 13.00 2.63 13.59
C ALA A 356 13.95 2.37 12.42
N TRP A 357 13.62 2.86 11.22
CA TRP A 357 14.50 2.75 10.06
C TRP A 357 15.77 3.57 10.19
N LEU A 358 15.70 4.78 10.73
CA LEU A 358 16.87 5.61 11.00
C LEU A 358 17.78 5.00 12.05
N HIS A 359 17.23 4.39 13.09
CA HIS A 359 17.98 3.61 14.08
C HIS A 359 18.72 2.46 13.40
N LYS A 360 18.01 1.64 12.61
CA LYS A 360 18.60 0.51 11.87
C LYS A 360 19.68 0.96 10.87
N ALA A 361 19.47 2.07 10.17
CA ALA A 361 20.37 2.56 9.13
C ALA A 361 21.59 3.29 9.70
N SER A 362 21.40 4.16 10.68
CA SER A 362 22.48 5.02 11.20
C SER A 362 23.22 4.40 12.38
N ARG A 363 22.59 3.47 13.11
CA ARG A 363 23.03 2.96 14.42
C ARG A 363 23.21 4.05 15.47
N ARG A 364 22.62 5.24 15.27
CA ARG A 364 22.72 6.37 16.21
C ARG A 364 21.74 6.16 17.36
N ARG A 365 22.28 6.24 18.57
CA ARG A 365 21.57 6.02 19.83
C ARG A 365 20.34 6.92 20.02
N GLN A 366 20.39 8.15 19.49
CA GLN A 366 19.29 9.12 19.54
C GLN A 366 17.96 8.59 18.98
N TYR A 367 17.98 7.74 17.94
CA TYR A 367 16.75 7.22 17.34
C TYR A 367 16.17 6.08 18.17
N ARG A 368 17.03 5.23 18.74
CA ARG A 368 16.63 4.24 19.75
C ARG A 368 15.95 4.92 20.94
N GLU A 369 16.57 5.98 21.46
CA GLU A 369 16.05 6.75 22.58
C GLU A 369 14.74 7.47 22.23
N TYR A 370 14.61 7.98 20.99
CA TYR A 370 13.37 8.55 20.48
C TYR A 370 12.23 7.51 20.50
N ILE A 371 12.45 6.29 19.99
CA ILE A 371 11.44 5.24 19.95
C ILE A 371 10.97 4.90 21.37
N ILE A 372 11.91 4.66 22.30
CA ILE A 372 11.57 4.31 23.70
C ILE A 372 10.81 5.46 24.37
N LYS A 373 11.30 6.70 24.23
CA LYS A 373 10.69 7.87 24.89
C LYS A 373 9.29 8.15 24.36
N ASN A 374 9.05 7.92 23.08
CA ASN A 374 7.80 8.29 22.43
C ASN A 374 6.84 7.11 22.23
N GLU A 375 7.18 5.89 22.66
CA GLU A 375 6.37 4.69 22.47
C GLU A 375 4.90 4.89 22.85
N VAL A 376 4.64 5.37 24.08
CA VAL A 376 3.28 5.58 24.59
C VAL A 376 2.63 6.81 23.95
N ILE A 377 3.38 7.91 23.80
CA ILE A 377 2.87 9.19 23.29
C ILE A 377 2.47 9.08 21.81
N LEU A 378 3.24 8.33 21.03
CA LEU A 378 2.98 8.03 19.63
C LEU A 378 2.24 6.68 19.46
N ARG A 379 1.64 6.17 20.54
CA ARG A 379 0.63 5.11 20.51
C ARG A 379 1.11 3.81 19.84
N ALA A 380 2.38 3.42 20.04
CA ALA A 380 3.00 2.28 19.34
C ALA A 380 2.24 0.94 19.46
N GLY A 381 1.46 0.76 20.53
CA GLY A 381 0.64 -0.41 20.79
C GLY A 381 -0.80 -0.36 20.25
N ASP A 382 -1.19 0.70 19.56
CA ASP A 382 -2.52 0.85 18.99
C ASP A 382 -2.60 0.20 17.61
N THR A 383 -3.78 -0.27 17.20
CA THR A 383 -4.07 -0.80 15.84
C THR A 383 -3.03 -1.79 15.29
N ILE A 384 -2.45 -2.62 16.17
CA ILE A 384 -1.35 -3.54 15.85
C ILE A 384 -1.71 -4.65 14.85
N ASN A 385 -2.97 -4.76 14.44
CA ASN A 385 -3.44 -5.77 13.48
C ASN A 385 -3.48 -5.25 12.03
N GLU A 386 -2.98 -4.04 11.80
CA GLU A 386 -2.94 -3.42 10.48
C GLU A 386 -1.51 -3.12 10.05
N PHE A 387 -1.28 -3.28 8.74
CA PHE A 387 -0.05 -2.85 8.10
C PHE A 387 -0.30 -2.52 6.64
N GLY A 388 0.08 -1.32 6.21
CA GLY A 388 -0.11 -0.84 4.85
C GLY A 388 0.46 0.56 4.66
N TRP A 389 0.07 1.19 3.56
CA TRP A 389 0.53 2.54 3.24
C TRP A 389 0.07 3.60 4.25
N ASP A 390 -1.04 3.37 4.98
CA ASP A 390 -1.58 4.28 6.00
C ASP A 390 -1.13 3.90 7.41
N ASN A 391 -1.22 2.63 7.81
CA ASN A 391 -0.84 2.17 9.16
C ASN A 391 0.48 1.37 9.19
N LYS A 392 1.42 1.74 10.07
CA LYS A 392 2.75 1.11 10.27
C LYS A 392 2.89 0.35 11.58
N HIS A 393 1.90 0.33 12.47
CA HIS A 393 2.01 -0.21 13.82
C HIS A 393 2.53 -1.65 13.86
N ALA A 394 1.91 -2.58 13.11
CA ALA A 394 2.40 -3.96 13.09
C ALA A 394 3.84 -4.07 12.55
N GLY A 395 4.16 -3.27 11.53
CA GLY A 395 5.49 -3.20 10.92
C GLY A 395 6.57 -2.71 11.89
N ILE A 396 6.29 -1.66 12.68
CA ILE A 396 7.20 -1.13 13.71
C ILE A 396 7.49 -2.19 14.75
N ASN A 397 6.44 -2.81 15.30
CA ASN A 397 6.55 -3.81 16.35
C ASN A 397 7.35 -5.04 15.86
N VAL A 398 7.09 -5.54 14.65
CA VAL A 398 7.88 -6.61 14.02
C VAL A 398 9.32 -6.18 13.76
N LEU A 399 9.57 -4.99 13.20
CA LEU A 399 10.92 -4.52 12.85
C LEU A 399 11.81 -4.37 14.09
N VAL A 400 11.29 -3.75 15.15
CA VAL A 400 12.04 -3.41 16.38
C VAL A 400 12.22 -4.63 17.28
N SER A 401 11.24 -5.54 17.34
CA SER A 401 11.32 -6.77 18.15
C SER A 401 12.50 -7.68 17.78
N LYS A 402 13.02 -7.59 16.55
CA LYS A 402 14.27 -8.25 16.13
C LYS A 402 15.41 -8.02 17.12
N GLU A 403 15.57 -6.80 17.65
CA GLU A 403 16.66 -6.50 18.58
C GLU A 403 16.46 -7.14 19.95
N VAL A 404 15.21 -7.30 20.39
CA VAL A 404 14.87 -7.99 21.64
C VAL A 404 15.17 -9.47 21.50
N LEU A 405 14.70 -10.08 20.41
CA LEU A 405 14.92 -11.49 20.08
C LEU A 405 16.41 -11.82 19.90
N MET A 406 17.23 -10.86 19.47
CA MET A 406 18.68 -10.99 19.40
C MET A 406 19.41 -10.66 20.72
N GLY A 407 18.70 -10.38 21.82
CA GLY A 407 19.26 -10.08 23.14
C GLY A 407 19.95 -8.72 23.27
N LYS A 408 19.67 -7.76 22.38
CA LYS A 408 20.42 -6.49 22.29
C LYS A 408 19.72 -5.29 22.92
N SER A 409 18.39 -5.29 22.98
CA SER A 409 17.61 -4.13 23.39
C SER A 409 16.43 -4.51 24.30
N PRO A 410 16.65 -4.80 25.60
CA PRO A 410 15.57 -5.16 26.53
C PRO A 410 14.51 -4.04 26.66
N GLY A 411 14.89 -2.77 26.45
CA GLY A 411 13.96 -1.64 26.45
C GLY A 411 12.93 -1.64 25.32
N PHE A 412 12.97 -2.60 24.38
CA PHE A 412 11.97 -2.77 23.33
C PHE A 412 11.02 -3.97 23.59
N LYS A 413 11.01 -4.52 24.81
CA LYS A 413 10.22 -5.73 25.11
C LYS A 413 8.72 -5.57 24.82
N SER A 414 8.16 -4.40 25.05
CA SER A 414 6.77 -4.06 24.70
C SER A 414 6.49 -4.22 23.21
N PHE A 415 7.39 -3.78 22.33
CA PHE A 415 7.26 -3.98 20.88
C PHE A 415 7.25 -5.46 20.49
N GLN A 416 8.04 -6.30 21.17
CA GLN A 416 7.94 -7.75 20.98
C GLN A 416 6.58 -8.29 21.43
N ASN A 417 6.07 -7.87 22.59
CA ASN A 417 4.76 -8.32 23.07
C ASN A 417 3.63 -7.94 22.09
N ASN A 418 3.70 -6.74 21.51
CA ASN A 418 2.76 -6.29 20.48
C ASN A 418 2.91 -7.10 19.18
N ALA A 419 4.14 -7.40 18.75
CA ALA A 419 4.38 -8.27 17.60
C ALA A 419 3.84 -9.69 17.83
N ASP A 420 4.00 -10.24 19.04
CA ASP A 420 3.44 -11.53 19.43
C ASP A 420 1.91 -11.50 19.38
N ALA A 421 1.28 -10.47 19.95
CA ALA A 421 -0.17 -10.30 19.93
C ALA A 421 -0.74 -10.17 18.50
N PHE A 422 -0.07 -9.39 17.65
CA PHE A 422 -0.38 -9.27 16.23
C PHE A 422 -0.35 -10.63 15.52
N ILE A 423 0.71 -11.41 15.72
CA ILE A 423 0.86 -12.71 15.03
C ILE A 423 -0.19 -13.71 15.52
N CYS A 424 -0.55 -13.66 16.81
CA CYS A 424 -1.62 -14.47 17.35
C CYS A 424 -2.99 -14.12 16.74
N SER A 425 -3.25 -12.84 16.40
CA SER A 425 -4.50 -12.41 15.78
C SER A 425 -4.64 -12.90 14.32
N LEU A 426 -3.53 -13.17 13.63
CA LEU A 426 -3.51 -13.71 12.26
C LEU A 426 -3.67 -15.23 12.16
N LEU A 427 -3.61 -15.97 13.29
CA LEU A 427 -3.73 -17.42 13.26
C LEU A 427 -5.14 -17.87 12.82
N PRO A 428 -5.26 -18.83 11.88
CA PRO A 428 -6.56 -19.35 11.47
C PRO A 428 -7.39 -19.89 12.64
N GLY A 429 -8.70 -19.61 12.60
CA GLY A 429 -9.65 -20.00 13.65
C GLY A 429 -9.55 -19.16 14.93
N THR A 430 -8.75 -18.10 14.94
CA THR A 430 -8.87 -17.01 15.92
C THR A 430 -9.85 -16.00 15.35
N THR A 431 -10.97 -15.75 16.03
CA THR A 431 -11.92 -14.72 15.60
C THR A 431 -11.40 -13.36 16.03
N HIS A 432 -10.94 -12.56 15.07
CA HIS A 432 -10.60 -11.16 15.27
C HIS A 432 -11.49 -10.28 14.37
N LEU A 433 -11.98 -9.15 14.89
CA LEU A 433 -12.90 -8.28 14.14
C LEU A 433 -12.23 -7.66 12.90
N GLU A 434 -10.93 -7.43 12.97
CA GLU A 434 -10.17 -6.65 11.97
C GLU A 434 -9.55 -7.49 10.86
N VAL A 435 -9.35 -8.80 11.07
CA VAL A 435 -8.77 -9.71 10.07
C VAL A 435 -9.56 -11.01 10.05
N GLN A 436 -10.13 -11.31 8.89
CA GLN A 436 -10.92 -12.51 8.64
C GLN A 436 -10.23 -13.36 7.56
N TYR A 437 -10.79 -14.53 7.29
CA TYR A 437 -10.38 -15.36 6.16
C TYR A 437 -11.58 -15.61 5.25
N SER A 438 -11.39 -15.50 3.93
CA SER A 438 -12.37 -15.95 2.95
C SER A 438 -12.57 -17.48 3.06
N PRO A 439 -13.66 -18.04 2.50
CA PRO A 439 -13.84 -19.49 2.41
C PRO A 439 -12.63 -20.23 1.78
N GLY A 440 -11.97 -19.63 0.78
CA GLY A 440 -10.75 -20.13 0.15
C GLY A 440 -9.48 -20.00 1.02
N GLY A 441 -9.55 -19.28 2.13
CA GLY A 441 -8.45 -19.08 3.07
C GLY A 441 -7.52 -17.92 2.72
N LEU A 442 -8.02 -16.92 1.98
CA LEU A 442 -7.33 -15.63 1.79
C LEU A 442 -7.53 -14.76 3.03
N ILE A 443 -6.47 -14.10 3.50
CA ILE A 443 -6.58 -13.04 4.50
C ILE A 443 -7.47 -11.94 3.94
N PHE A 444 -8.51 -11.57 4.68
CA PHE A 444 -9.49 -10.61 4.23
C PHE A 444 -9.71 -9.51 5.27
N LYS A 445 -9.60 -8.27 4.80
CA LYS A 445 -9.99 -7.06 5.53
C LYS A 445 -10.99 -6.28 4.67
N ALA A 446 -12.07 -5.84 5.30
CA ALA A 446 -13.09 -5.04 4.62
C ALA A 446 -12.49 -3.73 4.10
N GLY A 447 -12.77 -3.38 2.85
CA GLY A 447 -12.23 -2.21 2.17
C GLY A 447 -11.99 -2.48 0.68
N GLY A 448 -11.43 -1.50 -0.02
CA GLY A 448 -10.97 -1.66 -1.40
C GLY A 448 -9.58 -2.29 -1.49
N SER A 449 -9.31 -3.03 -2.58
CA SER A 449 -7.98 -3.57 -2.88
C SER A 449 -7.38 -4.44 -1.76
N ASN A 450 -8.09 -5.50 -1.35
CA ASN A 450 -7.72 -6.37 -0.23
C ASN A 450 -6.30 -6.98 -0.33
N MET A 451 -5.79 -7.20 -1.55
CA MET A 451 -4.44 -7.77 -1.77
C MET A 451 -3.30 -6.94 -1.16
N GLN A 452 -3.53 -5.66 -0.83
CA GLN A 452 -2.56 -4.86 -0.09
C GLN A 452 -2.28 -5.46 1.29
N HIS A 453 -3.34 -5.90 1.99
CA HIS A 453 -3.25 -6.48 3.32
C HIS A 453 -2.71 -7.91 3.24
N VAL A 454 -3.15 -8.68 2.24
CA VAL A 454 -2.66 -10.04 2.02
C VAL A 454 -1.14 -10.05 1.91
N THR A 455 -0.59 -9.19 1.05
CA THR A 455 0.86 -9.16 0.78
C THR A 455 1.65 -8.54 1.94
N SER A 456 1.20 -7.44 2.53
CA SER A 456 1.88 -6.76 3.64
C SER A 456 1.91 -7.61 4.91
N LEU A 457 0.78 -8.21 5.30
CA LEU A 457 0.67 -9.04 6.50
C LEU A 457 1.42 -10.37 6.34
N SER A 458 1.37 -10.97 5.14
CA SER A 458 2.17 -12.16 4.83
C SER A 458 3.67 -11.88 4.92
N PHE A 459 4.11 -10.71 4.45
CA PHE A 459 5.50 -10.29 4.59
C PHE A 459 5.91 -10.20 6.06
N LEU A 460 5.08 -9.62 6.93
CA LEU A 460 5.36 -9.55 8.37
C LEU A 460 5.38 -10.94 9.03
N LEU A 461 4.46 -11.84 8.66
CA LEU A 461 4.48 -13.25 9.12
C LEU A 461 5.83 -13.92 8.79
N LEU A 462 6.32 -13.72 7.57
CA LEU A 462 7.60 -14.28 7.14
C LEU A 462 8.80 -13.63 7.83
N ALA A 463 8.82 -12.29 7.90
CA ALA A 463 9.90 -11.55 8.55
C ALA A 463 10.03 -11.94 10.03
N TYR A 464 8.90 -11.97 10.74
CA TYR A 464 8.89 -12.34 12.16
C TYR A 464 9.23 -13.82 12.38
N SER A 465 8.74 -14.72 11.51
CA SER A 465 9.16 -16.13 11.52
C SER A 465 10.67 -16.28 11.46
N ASN A 466 11.36 -15.50 10.61
CA ASN A 466 12.80 -15.54 10.54
C ASN A 466 13.44 -15.04 11.83
N TYR A 467 12.92 -13.99 12.47
CA TYR A 467 13.46 -13.50 13.74
C TYR A 467 13.30 -14.52 14.86
N LEU A 468 12.12 -15.13 14.96
CA LEU A 468 11.81 -16.20 15.91
C LEU A 468 12.70 -17.43 15.68
N SER A 469 12.91 -17.83 14.42
CA SER A 469 13.80 -18.95 14.07
C SER A 469 15.23 -18.72 14.57
N HIS A 470 15.77 -17.51 14.36
CA HIS A 470 17.14 -17.17 14.81
C HIS A 470 17.25 -17.14 16.35
N ALA A 471 16.16 -16.79 17.04
CA ALA A 471 16.10 -16.74 18.49
C ALA A 471 15.67 -18.07 19.14
N ASN A 472 15.41 -19.12 18.34
CA ASN A 472 14.81 -20.38 18.79
C ASN A 472 13.56 -20.16 19.67
N HIS A 473 12.69 -19.24 19.24
CA HIS A 473 11.50 -18.82 19.99
C HIS A 473 10.20 -19.26 19.31
N VAL A 474 9.19 -19.52 20.13
CA VAL A 474 7.81 -19.85 19.72
C VAL A 474 6.87 -18.94 20.50
N VAL A 475 5.90 -18.34 19.79
CA VAL A 475 4.96 -17.41 20.42
C VAL A 475 3.77 -18.16 20.99
N PRO A 476 3.47 -18.06 22.29
CA PRO A 476 2.27 -18.63 22.88
C PRO A 476 1.03 -17.78 22.53
N CYS A 477 -0.01 -18.42 21.98
CA CYS A 477 -1.26 -17.79 21.54
C CYS A 477 -2.47 -18.46 22.20
N GLY A 478 -2.53 -18.45 23.54
CA GLY A 478 -3.52 -19.20 24.30
C GLY A 478 -3.31 -20.71 24.18
N ASP A 479 -4.34 -21.44 23.72
CA ASP A 479 -4.28 -22.89 23.49
C ASP A 479 -3.49 -23.27 22.22
N LYS A 480 -3.12 -22.28 21.40
CA LYS A 480 -2.32 -22.45 20.18
C LYS A 480 -0.91 -21.88 20.38
N SER A 481 -0.01 -22.23 19.48
CA SER A 481 1.30 -21.60 19.39
C SER A 481 1.63 -21.20 17.96
N ALA A 482 2.24 -20.03 17.80
CA ALA A 482 2.78 -19.53 16.55
C ALA A 482 4.26 -19.92 16.44
N SER A 483 4.52 -21.11 15.89
CA SER A 483 5.87 -21.56 15.58
C SER A 483 6.39 -20.91 14.29
N PRO A 484 7.71 -20.74 14.12
CA PRO A 484 8.26 -20.20 12.88
C PRO A 484 7.80 -20.95 11.63
N ALA A 485 7.72 -22.28 11.71
CA ALA A 485 7.24 -23.12 10.61
C ALA A 485 5.77 -22.85 10.25
N LEU A 486 4.90 -22.66 11.25
CA LEU A 486 3.50 -22.30 11.02
C LEU A 486 3.39 -20.95 10.31
N LEU A 487 4.12 -19.94 10.78
CA LEU A 487 4.08 -18.60 10.18
C LEU A 487 4.57 -18.59 8.72
N LYS A 488 5.63 -19.34 8.41
CA LYS A 488 6.11 -19.56 7.03
C LYS A 488 5.05 -20.25 6.16
N SER A 489 4.37 -21.25 6.70
CA SER A 489 3.29 -21.97 6.01
C SER A 489 2.10 -21.04 5.72
N LEU A 490 1.70 -20.20 6.68
CA LEU A 490 0.63 -19.22 6.49
C LEU A 490 0.98 -18.20 5.41
N ALA A 491 2.19 -17.63 5.46
CA ALA A 491 2.66 -16.71 4.42
C ALA A 491 2.72 -17.38 3.03
N ARG A 492 3.20 -18.64 2.96
CA ARG A 492 3.22 -19.41 1.71
C ARG A 492 1.82 -19.64 1.15
N ARG A 493 0.86 -19.97 2.01
CA ARG A 493 -0.54 -20.18 1.61
C ARG A 493 -1.12 -18.94 0.94
N GLN A 494 -0.83 -17.75 1.44
CA GLN A 494 -1.29 -16.49 0.83
C GLN A 494 -0.63 -16.24 -0.54
N VAL A 495 0.68 -16.48 -0.66
CA VAL A 495 1.40 -16.39 -1.95
C VAL A 495 0.81 -17.39 -2.95
N ASN A 496 0.62 -18.64 -2.54
CA ASN A 496 0.01 -19.68 -3.37
C ASN A 496 -1.40 -19.29 -3.81
N TYR A 497 -2.20 -18.71 -2.93
CA TYR A 497 -3.54 -18.20 -3.26
C TYR A 497 -3.44 -17.14 -4.38
N ILE A 498 -2.51 -16.17 -4.27
CA ILE A 498 -2.25 -15.17 -5.32
C ILE A 498 -1.84 -15.85 -6.64
N LEU A 499 -1.08 -16.94 -6.58
CA LEU A 499 -0.54 -17.62 -7.76
C LEU A 499 -1.50 -18.65 -8.39
N GLY A 500 -2.61 -18.98 -7.73
CA GLY A 500 -3.69 -19.79 -8.32
C GLY A 500 -4.29 -20.86 -7.42
N ASP A 501 -3.77 -21.06 -6.20
CA ASP A 501 -4.31 -22.02 -5.22
C ASP A 501 -5.52 -21.43 -4.50
N ASN A 502 -6.54 -21.05 -5.28
CA ASN A 502 -7.79 -20.46 -4.82
C ASN A 502 -9.00 -21.19 -5.43
N PRO A 503 -10.22 -20.93 -4.94
CA PRO A 503 -11.42 -21.65 -5.39
C PRO A 503 -11.68 -21.59 -6.90
N ILE A 504 -11.31 -20.47 -7.55
CA ILE A 504 -11.53 -20.27 -8.99
C ILE A 504 -10.32 -20.68 -9.85
N LYS A 505 -9.24 -21.21 -9.26
CA LYS A 505 -8.03 -21.69 -9.99
C LYS A 505 -7.47 -20.65 -10.96
N MET A 506 -7.36 -19.41 -10.52
CA MET A 506 -6.89 -18.27 -11.31
C MET A 506 -5.76 -17.57 -10.58
N SER A 507 -4.62 -17.33 -11.22
CA SER A 507 -3.62 -16.43 -10.65
C SER A 507 -4.18 -15.02 -10.60
N TYR A 508 -3.98 -14.29 -9.52
CA TYR A 508 -4.23 -12.85 -9.43
C TYR A 508 -3.01 -12.01 -9.86
N MET A 509 -1.93 -12.65 -10.31
CA MET A 509 -0.77 -12.00 -10.94
C MET A 509 -0.88 -12.09 -12.46
N VAL A 510 -0.96 -10.94 -13.12
CA VAL A 510 -1.06 -10.84 -14.57
C VAL A 510 0.15 -11.51 -15.25
N GLY A 511 -0.11 -12.42 -16.18
CA GLY A 511 0.92 -13.14 -16.93
C GLY A 511 1.57 -14.31 -16.17
N TYR A 512 1.07 -14.71 -15.00
CA TYR A 512 1.50 -15.91 -14.29
C TYR A 512 0.47 -17.04 -14.41
N GLY A 513 0.95 -18.28 -14.63
CA GLY A 513 0.08 -19.44 -14.86
C GLY A 513 -0.69 -19.37 -16.19
N SER A 514 -1.58 -20.33 -16.41
CA SER A 514 -2.41 -20.42 -17.62
C SER A 514 -3.66 -19.54 -17.58
N ARG A 515 -4.09 -19.11 -16.39
CA ARG A 515 -5.30 -18.30 -16.17
C ARG A 515 -4.99 -17.15 -15.21
N TYR A 516 -5.13 -15.91 -15.68
CA TYR A 516 -4.85 -14.67 -14.94
C TYR A 516 -5.74 -13.51 -15.45
N PRO A 517 -5.90 -12.40 -14.70
CA PRO A 517 -6.73 -11.27 -15.10
C PRO A 517 -6.32 -10.68 -16.44
N GLN A 518 -7.28 -10.52 -17.34
CA GLN A 518 -7.04 -9.95 -18.66
C GLN A 518 -7.53 -8.51 -18.78
N ARG A 519 -8.40 -8.05 -17.88
CA ARG A 519 -9.09 -6.75 -17.97
C ARG A 519 -8.87 -5.91 -16.72
N ILE A 520 -7.62 -5.69 -16.37
CA ILE A 520 -7.24 -4.91 -15.17
C ILE A 520 -7.53 -3.42 -15.35
N HIS A 521 -7.92 -2.75 -14.26
CA HIS A 521 -8.10 -1.30 -14.18
C HIS A 521 -6.76 -0.57 -14.29
N HIS A 522 -6.22 -0.43 -15.50
CA HIS A 522 -4.92 0.21 -15.72
C HIS A 522 -4.85 0.89 -17.10
N ARG A 523 -4.69 2.22 -17.12
CA ARG A 523 -4.72 3.03 -18.34
C ARG A 523 -3.66 2.60 -19.36
N GLY A 524 -2.39 2.56 -18.95
CA GLY A 524 -1.29 2.14 -19.84
C GLY A 524 -1.42 0.71 -20.36
N SER A 525 -2.17 -0.16 -19.67
CA SER A 525 -2.37 -1.56 -20.06
C SER A 525 -3.54 -1.69 -21.05
N SER A 526 -4.63 -0.96 -20.78
CA SER A 526 -5.88 -1.00 -21.54
C SER A 526 -5.88 -0.17 -22.83
N VAL A 527 -5.08 0.90 -22.90
CA VAL A 527 -4.99 1.78 -24.08
C VAL A 527 -3.82 1.32 -24.98
N PRO A 528 -3.98 1.23 -26.32
CA PRO A 528 -2.90 0.85 -27.22
C PRO A 528 -1.64 1.72 -27.04
N SER A 529 -0.49 1.07 -26.97
CA SER A 529 0.79 1.78 -26.80
C SER A 529 1.06 2.75 -27.96
N VAL A 530 1.86 3.79 -27.69
CA VAL A 530 2.30 4.76 -28.71
C VAL A 530 3.06 4.10 -29.87
N ARG A 531 3.65 2.91 -29.66
CA ARG A 531 4.32 2.15 -30.73
C ARG A 531 3.33 1.56 -31.73
N VAL A 532 2.20 1.08 -31.24
CA VAL A 532 1.16 0.43 -32.06
C VAL A 532 0.20 1.47 -32.63
N HIS A 533 -0.11 2.52 -31.87
CA HIS A 533 -0.97 3.62 -32.28
C HIS A 533 -0.28 4.96 -32.03
N PRO A 534 0.58 5.46 -32.95
CA PRO A 534 1.37 6.67 -32.72
C PRO A 534 0.55 7.96 -32.58
N ALA A 535 -0.64 8.00 -33.19
CA ALA A 535 -1.53 9.13 -33.03
C ALA A 535 -1.99 9.27 -31.57
N ARG A 536 -2.18 10.52 -31.15
CA ARG A 536 -2.60 10.88 -29.80
C ARG A 536 -4.02 10.40 -29.50
N ILE A 537 -4.23 9.86 -28.32
CA ILE A 537 -5.53 9.45 -27.76
C ILE A 537 -5.81 10.38 -26.58
N GLY A 538 -6.68 11.37 -26.78
CA GLY A 538 -7.01 12.33 -25.73
C GLY A 538 -7.92 11.73 -24.64
N CYS A 539 -7.92 12.38 -23.47
CA CYS A 539 -8.67 12.07 -22.25
C CYS A 539 -9.97 11.27 -22.41
N LYS A 540 -10.96 11.78 -23.16
CA LYS A 540 -12.28 11.11 -23.31
C LYS A 540 -12.33 10.08 -24.44
N ALA A 541 -11.38 10.13 -25.38
CA ALA A 541 -11.33 9.18 -26.48
C ALA A 541 -10.98 7.76 -26.01
N GLY A 542 -10.29 7.62 -24.87
CA GLY A 542 -9.96 6.30 -24.34
C GLY A 542 -11.07 5.62 -23.52
N SER A 543 -12.21 6.28 -23.29
CA SER A 543 -13.38 5.63 -22.67
C SER A 543 -13.82 4.36 -23.41
N ARG A 544 -13.61 4.31 -24.74
CA ARG A 544 -13.87 3.09 -25.53
C ARG A 544 -13.01 1.90 -25.11
N TYR A 545 -11.78 2.15 -24.65
CA TYR A 545 -10.89 1.11 -24.14
C TYR A 545 -11.24 0.76 -22.69
N PHE A 546 -11.67 1.74 -21.90
CA PHE A 546 -12.14 1.50 -20.54
C PHE A 546 -13.32 0.52 -20.50
N PHE A 547 -14.33 0.75 -21.34
CA PHE A 547 -15.53 -0.09 -21.42
C PHE A 547 -15.41 -1.28 -22.38
N SER A 548 -14.27 -1.46 -23.05
CA SER A 548 -14.11 -2.59 -23.97
C SER A 548 -14.22 -3.93 -23.23
N PRO A 549 -14.99 -4.90 -23.76
CA PRO A 549 -15.04 -6.26 -23.22
C PRO A 549 -13.75 -7.05 -23.49
N ASP A 550 -12.89 -6.56 -24.39
CA ASP A 550 -11.66 -7.22 -24.80
C ASP A 550 -10.58 -7.16 -23.70
N PRO A 551 -9.65 -8.12 -23.70
CA PRO A 551 -8.41 -8.05 -22.92
C PRO A 551 -7.65 -6.74 -23.12
N ASN A 552 -6.91 -6.33 -22.10
CA ASN A 552 -5.97 -5.21 -22.20
C ASN A 552 -4.91 -5.52 -23.29
N PRO A 553 -4.72 -4.64 -24.30
CA PRO A 553 -3.79 -4.89 -25.40
C PRO A 553 -2.32 -4.94 -24.96
N ASN A 554 -1.96 -4.26 -23.87
CA ASN A 554 -0.62 -4.34 -23.30
C ASN A 554 -0.68 -5.15 -22.00
N VAL A 555 -0.13 -6.38 -22.02
CA VAL A 555 -0.09 -7.22 -20.82
C VAL A 555 0.90 -6.64 -19.80
N LEU A 556 0.38 -6.15 -18.67
CA LEU A 556 1.18 -5.63 -17.56
C LEU A 556 1.67 -6.80 -16.69
N VAL A 557 2.65 -7.51 -17.21
CA VAL A 557 3.21 -8.71 -16.57
C VAL A 557 3.66 -8.42 -15.14
N GLY A 558 3.21 -9.25 -14.21
CA GLY A 558 3.56 -9.20 -12.79
C GLY A 558 2.66 -8.33 -11.92
N ALA A 559 1.74 -7.56 -12.50
CA ALA A 559 0.77 -6.80 -11.72
C ALA A 559 -0.10 -7.73 -10.88
N VAL A 560 -0.17 -7.48 -9.57
CA VAL A 560 -1.14 -8.15 -8.69
C VAL A 560 -2.31 -7.22 -8.47
N VAL A 561 -3.49 -7.67 -8.86
CA VAL A 561 -4.73 -6.90 -8.77
C VAL A 561 -5.26 -6.84 -7.32
N GLY A 562 -6.23 -5.97 -7.04
CA GLY A 562 -6.90 -5.86 -5.73
C GLY A 562 -7.45 -7.17 -5.16
N GLY A 563 -7.79 -8.13 -6.02
CA GLY A 563 -8.12 -9.52 -5.66
C GLY A 563 -9.62 -9.78 -5.58
N PRO A 564 -10.03 -10.98 -5.12
CA PRO A 564 -11.44 -11.32 -5.00
C PRO A 564 -12.10 -10.62 -3.82
N ASN A 565 -13.43 -10.61 -3.82
CA ASN A 565 -14.22 -10.18 -2.67
C ASN A 565 -14.20 -11.22 -1.52
N THR A 566 -14.97 -10.97 -0.45
CA THR A 566 -15.05 -11.82 0.75
C THR A 566 -15.43 -13.28 0.47
N THR A 567 -16.11 -13.55 -0.65
CA THR A 567 -16.61 -14.88 -1.02
C THR A 567 -15.72 -15.56 -2.08
N ASP A 568 -14.48 -15.08 -2.27
CA ASP A 568 -13.53 -15.56 -3.28
C ASP A 568 -13.99 -15.33 -4.74
N ALA A 569 -14.99 -14.47 -4.97
CA ALA A 569 -15.47 -14.16 -6.31
C ALA A 569 -14.64 -13.02 -6.94
N PHE A 570 -14.35 -13.16 -8.24
CA PHE A 570 -13.57 -12.19 -9.01
C PHE A 570 -14.15 -12.02 -10.42
N PRO A 571 -14.59 -10.81 -10.82
CA PRO A 571 -15.27 -10.59 -12.10
C PRO A 571 -14.34 -10.41 -13.32
N ASP A 572 -13.02 -10.23 -13.10
CA ASP A 572 -12.04 -9.81 -14.12
C ASP A 572 -12.57 -8.68 -15.01
N SER A 573 -12.86 -7.52 -14.43
CA SER A 573 -13.57 -6.44 -15.11
C SER A 573 -13.00 -5.07 -14.77
N ARG A 574 -12.61 -4.33 -15.81
CA ARG A 574 -11.89 -3.05 -15.70
C ARG A 574 -12.62 -1.99 -14.87
N PRO A 575 -13.95 -1.85 -14.91
CA PRO A 575 -14.66 -0.91 -14.05
C PRO A 575 -14.69 -1.28 -12.56
N PHE A 576 -14.45 -2.55 -12.21
CA PHE A 576 -14.39 -3.04 -10.83
C PHE A 576 -12.99 -2.81 -10.27
N PHE A 577 -12.63 -1.55 -10.02
CA PHE A 577 -11.28 -1.16 -9.63
C PHE A 577 -10.85 -1.75 -8.26
N GLN A 578 -11.80 -1.93 -7.33
CA GLN A 578 -11.52 -2.52 -6.02
C GLN A 578 -10.90 -3.92 -6.12
N GLU A 579 -11.30 -4.69 -7.13
CA GLU A 579 -10.79 -6.03 -7.40
C GLU A 579 -9.70 -6.04 -8.48
N SER A 580 -9.84 -5.24 -9.54
CA SER A 580 -9.04 -5.36 -10.77
C SER A 580 -7.88 -4.36 -10.88
N GLU A 581 -7.78 -3.37 -10.00
CA GLU A 581 -6.70 -2.39 -10.02
C GLU A 581 -5.45 -2.94 -9.32
N PRO A 582 -4.28 -2.94 -9.97
CA PRO A 582 -3.01 -3.18 -9.29
C PRO A 582 -2.47 -1.87 -8.72
N THR A 583 -1.74 -1.97 -7.60
CA THR A 583 -1.03 -0.82 -7.02
C THR A 583 0.41 -1.18 -6.69
N THR A 584 1.27 -0.16 -6.66
CA THR A 584 2.70 -0.33 -6.36
C THR A 584 2.96 -0.99 -5.01
N TYR A 585 2.16 -0.67 -3.99
CA TYR A 585 2.33 -1.16 -2.63
C TYR A 585 1.77 -2.56 -2.38
N ILE A 586 0.97 -3.14 -3.29
CA ILE A 586 0.63 -4.58 -3.26
C ILE A 586 1.86 -5.42 -3.64
N ASN A 587 2.53 -5.03 -4.73
CA ASN A 587 3.66 -5.79 -5.26
C ASN A 587 4.92 -5.67 -4.39
N ALA A 588 5.14 -4.53 -3.74
CA ALA A 588 6.39 -4.26 -3.01
C ALA A 588 6.73 -5.27 -1.90
N PRO A 589 5.82 -5.61 -0.95
CA PRO A 589 6.06 -6.68 0.03
C PRO A 589 6.15 -8.07 -0.61
N LEU A 590 5.43 -8.32 -1.72
CA LEU A 590 5.44 -9.61 -2.40
C LEU A 590 6.83 -9.98 -2.96
N VAL A 591 7.66 -9.00 -3.33
CA VAL A 591 9.04 -9.23 -3.76
C VAL A 591 9.84 -10.01 -2.72
N GLY A 592 9.76 -9.66 -1.44
CA GLY A 592 10.47 -10.35 -0.36
C GLY A 592 9.93 -11.77 -0.11
N LEU A 593 8.62 -11.93 -0.15
CA LEU A 593 7.95 -13.24 -0.03
C LEU A 593 8.39 -14.20 -1.13
N LEU A 594 8.32 -13.77 -2.39
CA LEU A 594 8.71 -14.58 -3.55
C LEU A 594 10.20 -14.89 -3.54
N ALA A 595 11.05 -13.95 -3.13
CA ALA A 595 12.48 -14.20 -2.97
C ALA A 595 12.77 -15.31 -1.95
N TYR A 596 12.05 -15.32 -0.83
CA TYR A 596 12.21 -16.37 0.17
C TYR A 596 11.75 -17.73 -0.34
N PHE A 597 10.55 -17.82 -0.91
CA PHE A 597 10.00 -19.10 -1.38
C PHE A 597 10.68 -19.63 -2.65
N ALA A 598 11.24 -18.77 -3.51
CA ALA A 598 12.07 -19.20 -4.63
C ALA A 598 13.34 -19.94 -4.18
N ALA A 599 13.95 -19.50 -3.07
CA ALA A 599 15.13 -20.14 -2.50
C ALA A 599 14.81 -21.31 -1.54
N HIS A 600 13.55 -21.44 -1.13
CA HIS A 600 13.07 -22.48 -0.21
C HIS A 600 11.74 -23.05 -0.73
N PRO A 601 11.73 -23.72 -1.89
CA PRO A 601 10.51 -24.17 -2.56
C PRO A 601 9.66 -25.11 -1.72
#